data_AF-A0A3M1LAP8-F1
#
_entry.id   AF-A0A3M1LAP8-F1
#
_cell.length_a   1.000
_cell.length_b   1.000
_cell.length_c   1.000
_cell.angle_alpha   90.00
_cell.angle_beta   90.00
_cell.angle_gamma   90.00
#
_symmetry.space_group_name_H-M   'P 1'
#
loop_
_entity.id
_entity.type
_entity.pdbx_description
1 polymer ?
#
loop_
_entity_poly.entity_id
_entity_poly.type
_entity_poly.pdbx_seq_one_letter_code
_entity_poly.pdbx_strand_id
1 'polypeptide(L)'
;IRLWFIRLDAKYPWLPFILDWKSGELARYTAMLVPHQFSRSEGIKYNPESLEIFIMQKIFVIADWLKLNKIKGTNRLKHMAQTIGYEIDDKFIESI
;
A
#
# COMPACT_ATOMS: atom_id res chain seq x y z
N ILE A 1 -8.53 -5.59 -16.60
CA ILE A 1 -8.20 -4.48 -15.66
C ILE A 1 -7.05 -4.86 -14.74
N ARG A 2 -7.17 -5.92 -13.90
CA ARG A 2 -6.09 -6.37 -13.00
C ARG A 2 -4.71 -6.54 -13.65
N LEU A 3 -4.62 -7.10 -14.86
CA LEU A 3 -3.33 -7.24 -15.57
C LEU A 3 -2.57 -5.91 -15.71
N TRP A 4 -3.28 -4.80 -15.95
CA TRP A 4 -2.65 -3.48 -16.07
C TRP A 4 -2.12 -2.97 -14.73
N PHE A 5 -2.83 -3.23 -13.63
CA PHE A 5 -2.34 -2.93 -12.28
C PHE A 5 -1.13 -3.79 -11.92
N ILE A 6 -1.13 -5.07 -12.28
CA ILE A 6 0.02 -5.96 -12.10
C ILE A 6 1.22 -5.43 -12.90
N ARG A 7 1.01 -5.06 -14.18
CA ARG A 7 2.07 -4.50 -15.03
C ARG A 7 2.63 -3.20 -14.48
N LEU A 8 1.76 -2.35 -13.95
CA LEU A 8 2.08 -1.07 -13.35
C LEU A 8 2.88 -1.26 -12.06
N ASP A 9 2.43 -2.16 -11.18
CA ASP A 9 3.11 -2.51 -9.94
C ASP A 9 4.50 -3.11 -10.18
N ALA A 10 4.62 -3.97 -11.18
CA ALA A 10 5.91 -4.53 -11.58
C ALA A 10 6.87 -3.47 -12.14
N LYS A 11 6.37 -2.38 -12.74
CA LYS A 11 7.22 -1.32 -13.32
C LYS A 11 7.54 -0.21 -12.33
N TYR A 12 6.56 0.14 -11.50
CA TYR A 12 6.58 1.26 -10.58
C TYR A 12 6.02 0.81 -9.23
N PRO A 13 6.72 -0.07 -8.51
CA PRO A 13 6.19 -0.65 -7.27
C PRO A 13 6.03 0.37 -6.14
N TRP A 14 6.62 1.57 -6.28
CA TRP A 14 6.48 2.72 -5.39
C TRP A 14 5.24 3.57 -5.66
N LEU A 15 4.53 3.34 -6.77
CA LEU A 15 3.37 4.13 -7.19
C LEU A 15 2.28 4.31 -6.10
N PRO A 16 1.95 3.31 -5.25
CA PRO A 16 0.93 3.47 -4.22
C PRO A 16 1.15 4.68 -3.30
N PHE A 17 2.41 5.09 -3.10
CA PHE A 17 2.77 6.21 -2.25
C PHE A 17 2.27 7.57 -2.76
N ILE A 18 2.13 7.73 -4.08
CA ILE A 18 1.75 9.00 -4.72
C ILE A 18 0.28 9.07 -5.14
N LEU A 19 -0.49 8.00 -4.92
CA LEU A 19 -1.92 7.97 -5.20
C LEU A 19 -2.68 8.94 -4.28
N ASP A 20 -3.87 9.36 -4.69
CA ASP A 20 -4.79 10.07 -3.82
C ASP A 20 -5.51 9.10 -2.87
N TRP A 21 -4.98 9.05 -1.65
CA TRP A 21 -5.49 8.19 -0.59
C TRP A 21 -6.89 8.60 -0.14
N LYS A 22 -7.21 9.90 -0.18
CA LYS A 22 -8.49 10.42 0.32
C LYS A 22 -9.64 10.10 -0.64
N SER A 23 -9.40 10.10 -1.94
CA SER A 23 -10.40 9.67 -2.94
C SER A 23 -10.48 8.15 -3.12
N GLY A 24 -9.75 7.37 -2.31
CA GLY A 24 -9.79 5.91 -2.30
C GLY A 24 -9.02 5.24 -3.44
N GLU A 25 -8.12 5.96 -4.13
CA GLU A 25 -7.29 5.37 -5.18
C GLU A 25 -6.40 4.25 -4.63
N LEU A 26 -5.83 4.45 -3.44
CA LEU A 26 -5.01 3.44 -2.78
C LEU A 26 -5.80 2.16 -2.48
N ALA A 27 -7.04 2.28 -2.02
CA ALA A 27 -7.90 1.13 -1.77
C ALA A 27 -8.25 0.40 -3.07
N ARG A 28 -8.62 1.14 -4.13
CA ARG A 28 -8.90 0.53 -5.45
C ARG A 28 -7.66 -0.14 -6.04
N TYR A 29 -6.49 0.49 -5.93
CA TYR A 29 -5.21 -0.07 -6.36
C TYR A 29 -4.92 -1.39 -5.63
N THR A 30 -5.04 -1.38 -4.30
CA THR A 30 -4.81 -2.56 -3.46
C THR A 30 -5.77 -3.68 -3.82
N ALA A 31 -7.05 -3.40 -4.05
CA ALA A 31 -8.04 -4.40 -4.47
C ALA A 31 -7.71 -5.06 -5.82
N MET A 32 -6.98 -4.37 -6.71
CA MET A 32 -6.53 -4.96 -7.97
C MET A 32 -5.41 -5.98 -7.78
N LEU A 33 -4.66 -5.92 -6.67
CA LEU A 33 -3.47 -6.74 -6.41
C LEU A 33 -3.66 -7.73 -5.25
N VAL A 34 -4.62 -7.47 -4.36
CA VAL A 34 -4.87 -8.26 -3.15
C VAL A 34 -6.24 -8.94 -3.25
N PRO A 35 -6.35 -10.25 -2.91
CA PRO A 35 -7.62 -10.92 -2.73
C PRO A 35 -8.53 -10.14 -1.77
N HIS A 36 -9.77 -9.94 -2.18
CA HIS A 36 -10.75 -9.19 -1.40
C HIS A 36 -12.16 -9.68 -1.70
N GLN A 37 -13.07 -9.36 -0.80
CA GLN A 37 -14.50 -9.44 -0.98
C GLN A 37 -15.09 -8.02 -0.98
N PHE A 38 -16.26 -7.87 -1.59
CA PHE A 38 -16.99 -6.61 -1.58
C PHE A 38 -18.38 -6.83 -0.97
N SER A 39 -18.74 -6.02 0.01
CA SER A 39 -20.11 -5.93 0.53
C SER A 39 -20.65 -4.52 0.33
N ARG A 40 -21.96 -4.40 0.06
CA ARG A 40 -22.60 -3.09 -0.12
C ARG A 40 -22.59 -2.25 1.17
N SER A 41 -22.59 -2.90 2.33
CA SER A 41 -22.64 -2.25 3.65
C SER A 41 -21.27 -1.88 4.21
N GLU A 42 -20.23 -2.67 3.92
CA GLU A 42 -18.90 -2.49 4.54
C GLU A 42 -17.80 -2.18 3.52
N GLY A 43 -18.12 -2.19 2.22
CA GLY A 43 -17.18 -1.90 1.15
C GLY A 43 -16.20 -3.04 0.90
N ILE A 44 -14.93 -2.70 0.67
CA ILE A 44 -13.87 -3.65 0.33
C ILE A 44 -13.32 -4.28 1.61
N LYS A 45 -13.33 -5.60 1.70
CA LYS A 45 -12.68 -6.38 2.74
C LYS A 45 -11.54 -7.22 2.15
N TYR A 46 -10.30 -6.88 2.48
CA TYR A 46 -9.14 -7.64 2.04
C TYR A 46 -9.00 -8.96 2.80
N ASN A 47 -8.40 -9.96 2.17
CA ASN A 47 -7.86 -11.10 2.91
C ASN A 47 -6.69 -10.60 3.81
N PRO A 48 -6.73 -10.82 5.13
CA PRO A 48 -5.74 -10.25 6.06
C PRO A 48 -4.31 -10.65 5.75
N GLU A 49 -4.05 -11.92 5.49
CA GLU A 49 -2.69 -12.44 5.25
C GLU A 49 -2.12 -11.89 3.94
N SER A 50 -2.95 -11.81 2.90
CA SER A 50 -2.54 -11.23 1.62
C SER A 50 -2.28 -9.72 1.74
N LEU A 51 -3.06 -9.02 2.55
CA LEU A 51 -2.88 -7.59 2.80
C LEU A 51 -1.57 -7.33 3.56
N GLU A 52 -1.27 -8.13 4.58
CA GLU A 52 -0.03 -8.06 5.35
C GLU A 52 1.20 -8.21 4.44
N ILE A 53 1.25 -9.28 3.63
CA ILE A 53 2.35 -9.53 2.70
C ILE A 53 2.51 -8.37 1.71
N PHE A 54 1.39 -7.90 1.15
CA PHE A 54 1.40 -6.77 0.23
C PHE A 54 1.95 -5.51 0.89
N ILE A 55 1.48 -5.15 2.07
CA ILE A 55 1.88 -3.93 2.77
C ILE A 55 3.35 -3.98 3.16
N MET A 56 3.81 -5.10 3.74
CA MET A 56 5.22 -5.26 4.09
C MET A 56 6.12 -5.10 2.86
N GLN A 57 5.77 -5.75 1.75
CA GLN A 57 6.49 -5.57 0.49
C GLN A 57 6.51 -4.10 0.04
N LYS A 58 5.37 -3.39 0.09
CA LYS A 58 5.29 -1.99 -0.33
C LYS A 58 6.08 -1.05 0.58
N ILE A 59 6.07 -1.28 1.90
CA ILE A 59 6.84 -0.47 2.83
C ILE A 59 8.33 -0.55 2.49
N PHE A 60 8.89 -1.76 2.36
CA PHE A 60 10.32 -1.90 2.07
C PHE A 60 10.68 -1.25 0.74
N VAL A 61 9.93 -1.54 -0.32
CA VAL A 61 10.20 -0.97 -1.65
C VAL A 61 10.09 0.55 -1.66
N ILE A 62 9.06 1.12 -1.01
CA ILE A 62 8.87 2.57 -0.99
C ILE A 62 9.91 3.24 -0.09
N ALA A 63 10.23 2.66 1.08
CA ALA A 63 11.27 3.20 1.97
C ALA A 63 12.62 3.28 1.25
N ASP A 64 13.02 2.20 0.56
CA ASP A 64 14.25 2.18 -0.24
C ASP A 64 14.20 3.22 -1.36
N TRP A 65 13.08 3.30 -2.08
CA TRP A 65 12.90 4.28 -3.15
C TRP A 65 12.98 5.73 -2.62
N LEU A 66 12.38 6.04 -1.47
CA LEU A 66 12.45 7.35 -0.84
C LEU A 66 13.90 7.71 -0.46
N LYS A 67 14.63 6.76 0.15
CA LYS A 67 16.05 6.94 0.51
C LYS A 67 16.91 7.21 -0.72
N LEU A 68 16.79 6.38 -1.76
CA LEU A 68 17.55 6.52 -3.01
C LEU A 68 17.33 7.88 -3.68
N ASN A 69 16.11 8.39 -3.62
CA ASN A 69 15.75 9.69 -4.19
C ASN A 69 15.92 10.87 -3.23
N LYS A 70 16.43 10.64 -2.00
CA LYS A 70 16.60 11.65 -0.94
C LYS A 70 15.29 12.38 -0.59
N ILE A 71 14.16 11.69 -0.72
CA ILE A 71 12.83 12.22 -0.41
C ILE A 71 12.52 11.92 1.07
N LYS A 72 12.18 12.95 1.83
CA LYS A 72 11.66 12.78 3.19
C LYS A 72 10.23 12.26 3.12
N GLY A 73 9.88 11.24 3.91
CA GLY A 73 8.51 10.72 3.89
C GLY A 73 8.26 9.37 4.53
N THR A 74 9.25 8.71 5.13
CA THR A 74 9.09 7.37 5.75
C THR A 74 7.97 7.33 6.78
N ASN A 75 7.78 8.39 7.58
CA ASN A 75 6.68 8.49 8.56
C ASN A 75 5.28 8.45 7.92
N ARG A 76 5.17 8.78 6.62
CA ARG A 76 3.92 8.73 5.86
C ARG A 76 3.54 7.29 5.48
N LEU A 77 4.48 6.33 5.53
CA LEU A 77 4.22 4.91 5.25
C LEU A 77 3.27 4.27 6.26
N LYS A 78 3.36 4.68 7.53
CA LYS A 78 2.39 4.27 8.57
C LYS A 78 0.96 4.65 8.18
N HIS A 79 0.77 5.90 7.78
CA HIS A 79 -0.54 6.42 7.38
C HIS A 79 -1.07 5.74 6.11
N MET A 80 -0.18 5.39 5.17
CA MET A 80 -0.54 4.64 3.97
C MET A 80 -1.14 3.28 4.33
N ALA A 81 -0.52 2.54 5.25
CA ALA A 81 -1.03 1.24 5.68
C ALA A 81 -2.35 1.34 6.46
N GLN A 82 -2.46 2.34 7.35
CA GLN A 82 -3.69 2.60 8.09
C GLN A 82 -4.88 2.90 7.15
N THR A 83 -4.63 3.59 6.03
CA THR A 83 -5.66 3.91 5.04
C THR A 83 -6.32 2.66 4.43
N ILE A 84 -5.60 1.54 4.38
CA ILE A 84 -6.09 0.25 3.86
C ILE A 84 -6.36 -0.77 4.98
N GLY A 85 -6.42 -0.31 6.23
CA GLY A 85 -6.86 -1.12 7.37
C GLY A 85 -5.77 -1.98 8.01
N TYR A 86 -4.51 -1.59 7.88
CA TYR A 86 -3.39 -2.30 8.49
C TYR A 86 -2.58 -1.39 9.43
N GLU A 87 -2.30 -1.88 10.63
CA GLU A 87 -1.53 -1.14 11.63
C GLU A 87 -0.07 -1.58 11.63
N ILE A 88 0.83 -0.60 11.78
CA ILE A 88 2.27 -0.82 11.82
C ILE A 88 2.83 -0.16 13.09
N ASP A 89 3.71 -0.88 13.77
CA ASP A 89 4.45 -0.37 14.93
C ASP A 89 5.37 0.79 14.52
N ASP A 90 5.37 1.86 15.32
CA ASP A 90 6.27 3.00 15.12
C ASP A 90 7.73 2.60 15.13
N LYS A 91 8.14 1.67 16.02
CA LYS A 91 9.52 1.17 16.09
C LYS A 91 9.95 0.49 14.80
N PHE A 92 9.03 -0.20 14.14
CA PHE A 92 9.32 -0.81 12.85
C PHE A 92 9.57 0.28 11.78
N ILE A 93 8.72 1.31 11.73
CA ILE A 93 8.90 2.44 10.79
C ILE A 93 10.19 3.23 11.07
N GLU A 94 10.58 3.37 12.33
CA GLU A 94 11.84 4.02 12.72
C GLU A 94 13.07 3.19 12.35
N SER A 95 12.92 1.87 12.27
CA SER A 95 14.02 0.94 11.95
C SER A 95 14.35 0.86 10.46
N ILE A 96 13.43 1.29 9.58
CA ILE A 96 13.54 1.16 8.12
C ILE A 96 14.04 2.42 7.43
#